data_AF-A0A547TEC3-F1
#
_entry.id   AF-A0A547TEC3-F1
#
_cell.length_a   1.000
_cell.length_b   1.000
_cell.length_c   1.000
_cell.angle_alpha   90.00
_cell.angle_beta   90.00
_cell.angle_gamma   90.00
#
_symmetry.space_group_name_H-M   'P 1'
#
loop_
_entity.id
_entity.type
_entity.pdbx_description
1 polymer ?
#
loop_
_entity_poly.entity_id
_entity_poly.type
_entity_poly.pdbx_seq_one_letter_code
_entity_poly.pdbx_strand_id
1 'polypeptide(L)'
;MAKGHFAKSEKQAASVMKEMQGKGNAIESVGTARNYEQALKTCCDYLKEFKLGSLRELTPEQAKNYIELRAHECKQSTIDMDRQAIQTMMQHVTHKLEPNQTLYPPKELPTSKK
;
A
#
# COMPACT_ATOMS: atom_id res chain seq x y z
N MET A 1 5.54 13.83 25.52
CA MET A 1 5.95 12.73 24.62
C MET A 1 4.73 12.28 23.85
N ALA A 2 4.76 12.34 22.52
CA ALA A 2 3.60 12.13 21.65
C ALA A 2 3.07 10.70 21.83
N LYS A 3 1.82 10.58 22.31
CA LYS A 3 1.09 9.32 22.38
C LYS A 3 0.74 8.94 20.94
N GLY A 4 1.65 8.21 20.29
CA GLY A 4 1.42 7.62 18.97
C GLY A 4 0.25 6.67 19.06
N HIS A 5 -0.95 7.19 18.85
CA HIS A 5 -2.16 6.40 18.71
C HIS A 5 -2.00 5.70 17.37
N PHE A 6 -1.33 4.55 17.34
CA PHE A 6 -1.41 3.64 16.21
C PHE A 6 -2.89 3.28 16.07
N ALA A 7 -3.62 4.04 15.25
CA ALA A 7 -4.98 3.70 14.91
C ALA A 7 -4.95 2.26 14.39
N LYS A 8 -5.94 1.44 14.81
CA LYS A 8 -6.06 0.05 14.36
C LYS A 8 -5.89 0.03 12.83
N SER A 9 -5.12 -0.92 12.30
CA SER A 9 -4.79 -1.02 10.87
C SER A 9 -6.04 -0.96 9.99
N GLU A 10 -7.13 -1.56 10.45
CA GLU A 10 -8.47 -1.44 9.84
C GLU A 10 -8.98 0.01 9.72
N LYS A 11 -8.87 0.81 10.79
CA LYS A 11 -9.33 2.20 10.76
C LYS A 11 -8.48 3.07 9.83
N GLN A 12 -7.17 2.80 9.76
CA GLN A 12 -6.30 3.50 8.82
C GLN A 12 -6.66 3.13 7.37
N ALA A 13 -6.75 1.83 7.08
CA ALA A 13 -7.14 1.33 5.76
C ALA A 13 -8.51 1.89 5.33
N ALA A 14 -9.54 1.78 6.18
CA ALA A 14 -10.88 2.29 5.89
C ALA A 14 -10.90 3.82 5.66
N SER A 15 -10.11 4.58 6.42
CA SER A 15 -10.00 6.03 6.21
C SER A 15 -9.37 6.38 4.86
N VAL A 16 -8.30 5.67 4.48
CA VAL A 16 -7.63 5.85 3.19
C VAL A 16 -8.56 5.42 2.06
N MET A 17 -9.25 4.28 2.20
CA MET A 17 -10.23 3.81 1.22
C MET A 17 -11.35 4.81 0.98
N LYS A 18 -11.90 5.40 2.05
CA LYS A 18 -12.92 6.45 1.93
C LYS A 18 -12.42 7.66 1.15
N GLU A 19 -11.15 8.04 1.33
CA GLU A 19 -10.53 9.15 0.62
C GLU A 19 -10.30 8.81 -0.87
N MET A 20 -9.83 7.59 -1.17
CA MET A 20 -9.67 7.08 -2.55
C MET A 20 -11.00 6.93 -3.31
N GLN A 21 -12.06 6.50 -2.62
CA GLN A 21 -13.39 6.39 -3.22
C GLN A 21 -14.07 7.76 -3.39
N GLY A 22 -13.79 8.73 -2.51
CA GLY A 22 -14.45 10.04 -2.50
C GLY A 22 -13.89 11.06 -3.49
N LYS A 23 -12.56 11.11 -3.71
CA LYS A 23 -11.92 12.06 -4.64
C LYS A 23 -11.62 11.40 -5.98
N GLY A 24 -12.56 11.53 -6.93
CA GLY A 24 -12.34 11.20 -8.35
C GLY A 24 -12.67 9.77 -8.78
N ASN A 25 -13.41 9.01 -7.97
CA ASN A 25 -13.86 7.64 -8.31
C ASN A 25 -12.71 6.70 -8.73
N ALA A 26 -11.54 6.81 -8.09
CA ALA A 26 -10.39 5.95 -8.42
C ALA A 26 -10.71 4.44 -8.29
N ILE A 27 -11.74 4.10 -7.51
CA ILE A 27 -12.23 2.74 -7.34
C ILE A 27 -13.76 2.74 -7.39
N GLU A 28 -14.32 2.39 -8.56
CA GLU A 28 -15.77 2.37 -8.78
C GLU A 28 -16.43 1.10 -8.24
N SER A 29 -15.68 -0.01 -8.15
CA SER A 29 -16.20 -1.31 -7.71
C SER A 29 -16.04 -1.52 -6.22
N VAL A 30 -17.14 -1.88 -5.54
CA VAL A 30 -17.15 -2.27 -4.12
C VAL A 30 -16.25 -3.50 -3.87
N GLY A 31 -16.17 -4.41 -4.85
CA GLY A 31 -15.28 -5.57 -4.76
C GLY A 31 -13.81 -5.18 -4.79
N THR A 32 -13.43 -4.27 -5.68
CA THR A 32 -12.07 -3.72 -5.75
C THR A 32 -11.73 -2.94 -4.48
N ALA A 33 -12.68 -2.17 -3.96
CA ALA A 33 -12.49 -1.42 -2.72
C ALA A 33 -12.18 -2.35 -1.54
N ARG A 34 -12.92 -3.45 -1.40
CA ARG A 34 -12.66 -4.46 -0.36
C ARG A 34 -11.30 -5.12 -0.51
N ASN A 35 -10.88 -5.44 -1.74
CA ASN A 35 -9.57 -6.03 -2.00
C ASN A 35 -8.44 -5.06 -1.64
N TYR A 36 -8.58 -3.79 -2.01
CA TYR A 36 -7.59 -2.75 -1.70
C TYR A 36 -7.54 -2.45 -0.20
N GLU A 37 -8.67 -2.45 0.47
CA GLU A 37 -8.73 -2.30 1.93
C GLU A 37 -7.93 -3.41 2.63
N GLN A 38 -8.11 -4.65 2.19
CA GLN A 38 -7.36 -5.79 2.73
C GLN A 38 -5.86 -5.66 2.47
N ALA A 39 -5.47 -5.31 1.24
CA ALA A 39 -4.07 -5.06 0.89
C ALA A 39 -3.42 -3.97 1.77
N LEU A 40 -4.11 -2.82 1.91
CA LEU A 40 -3.64 -1.71 2.75
C LEU A 40 -3.60 -2.07 4.22
N LYS A 41 -4.54 -2.88 4.71
CA LYS A 41 -4.51 -3.40 6.08
C LYS A 41 -3.26 -4.23 6.33
N THR A 42 -2.92 -5.16 5.43
CA THR A 42 -1.71 -5.98 5.56
C THR A 42 -0.44 -5.12 5.48
N CYS A 43 -0.40 -4.11 4.61
CA CYS A 43 0.68 -3.14 4.58
C CYS A 43 0.80 -2.37 5.90
N CYS A 44 -0.31 -1.95 6.50
CA CYS A 44 -0.32 -1.29 7.79
C CYS A 44 0.17 -2.19 8.93
N ASP A 45 -0.20 -3.46 8.93
CA ASP A 45 0.27 -4.43 9.92
C ASP A 45 1.78 -4.62 9.81
N TYR A 46 2.31 -4.70 8.57
CA TYR A 46 3.76 -4.70 8.31
C TYR A 46 4.43 -3.43 8.83
N LEU A 47 3.91 -2.24 8.51
CA LEU A 47 4.50 -0.98 9.01
C LEU A 47 4.53 -0.91 10.54
N LYS A 48 3.51 -1.46 11.19
CA LYS A 48 3.44 -1.53 12.65
C LYS A 48 4.46 -2.51 13.23
N GLU A 49 4.61 -3.67 12.62
CA GLU A 49 5.57 -4.70 13.02
C GLU A 49 7.01 -4.19 12.94
N PHE A 50 7.36 -3.51 11.84
CA PHE A 50 8.68 -2.94 11.61
C PHE A 50 8.86 -1.52 12.18
N LYS A 51 7.85 -0.99 12.89
CA LYS A 51 7.82 0.37 13.47
C LYS A 51 8.19 1.48 12.48
N LEU A 52 7.74 1.32 11.24
CA LEU A 52 8.03 2.21 10.10
C LEU A 52 7.08 3.42 10.00
N GLY A 53 6.13 3.55 10.93
CA GLY A 53 5.18 4.66 10.99
C GLY A 53 3.76 4.24 10.62
N SER A 54 3.01 5.14 9.99
CA SER A 54 1.63 4.90 9.53
C SER A 54 1.54 4.80 8.01
N LEU A 55 0.41 4.28 7.51
CA LEU A 55 0.11 4.20 6.07
C LEU A 55 0.31 5.54 5.32
N ARG A 56 0.03 6.67 5.97
CA ARG A 56 0.17 8.01 5.37
C ARG A 56 1.60 8.53 5.32
N GLU A 57 2.48 7.95 6.14
CA GLU A 57 3.91 8.26 6.19
C GLU A 57 4.73 7.31 5.30
N LEU A 58 4.07 6.33 4.68
CA LEU A 58 4.71 5.35 3.80
C LEU A 58 5.48 6.05 2.68
N THR A 59 6.77 5.75 2.61
CA THR A 59 7.64 6.20 1.52
C THR A 59 7.64 5.21 0.35
N PRO A 60 7.95 5.65 -0.89
CA PRO A 60 8.06 4.74 -2.03
C PRO A 60 9.06 3.60 -1.80
N GLU A 61 10.15 3.84 -1.08
CA GLU A 61 11.16 2.83 -0.77
C GLU A 61 10.63 1.76 0.20
N GLN A 62 9.94 2.16 1.27
CA GLN A 62 9.29 1.23 2.19
C GLN A 62 8.20 0.41 1.49
N ALA A 63 7.45 1.05 0.60
CA ALA A 63 6.41 0.40 -0.18
C ALA A 63 6.98 -0.67 -1.12
N LYS A 64 8.12 -0.40 -1.76
CA LYS A 64 8.86 -1.38 -2.57
C LYS A 64 9.34 -2.56 -1.73
N ASN A 65 9.99 -2.31 -0.60
CA ASN A 65 10.47 -3.36 0.29
C ASN A 65 9.33 -4.28 0.77
N TYR A 66 8.17 -3.71 1.10
CA TYR A 66 6.98 -4.48 1.48
C TYR A 66 6.51 -5.39 0.34
N ILE A 67 6.44 -4.87 -0.89
CA ILE A 67 6.02 -5.63 -2.07
C ILE A 67 7.02 -6.74 -2.39
N GLU A 68 8.32 -6.47 -2.31
CA GLU A 68 9.37 -7.47 -2.53
C GLU A 68 9.31 -8.60 -1.50
N LEU A 69 9.11 -8.27 -0.22
CA LEU A 69 8.92 -9.28 0.83
C LEU A 69 7.68 -10.13 0.55
N ARG A 70 6.55 -9.50 0.25
CA ARG A 70 5.30 -10.19 -0.13
C ARG A 70 5.48 -11.03 -1.39
N ALA A 71 6.36 -10.63 -2.29
CA ALA A 71 6.60 -11.35 -3.53
C ALA A 71 7.25 -12.72 -3.35
N HIS A 72 7.99 -12.91 -2.25
CA HIS A 72 8.54 -14.20 -1.89
C HIS A 72 7.49 -15.18 -1.35
N GLU A 73 6.40 -14.67 -0.77
CA GLU A 73 5.40 -15.48 -0.06
C GLU A 73 4.08 -15.63 -0.84
N CYS A 74 3.72 -14.65 -1.65
CA CYS A 74 2.43 -14.54 -2.33
C CYS A 74 2.54 -14.75 -3.84
N LYS A 75 1.41 -15.08 -4.47
CA LYS A 75 1.30 -15.21 -5.92
C LYS A 75 1.34 -13.84 -6.60
N GLN A 76 1.78 -13.82 -7.86
CA GLN A 76 1.83 -12.63 -8.72
C GLN A 76 0.55 -11.78 -8.68
N SER A 77 -0.62 -12.40 -8.75
CA SER A 77 -1.92 -11.69 -8.69
C SER A 77 -2.15 -10.92 -7.39
N THR A 78 -1.69 -11.46 -6.26
CA THR A 78 -1.81 -10.80 -4.95
C THR A 78 -0.85 -9.62 -4.87
N ILE A 79 0.38 -9.80 -5.36
CA ILE A 79 1.39 -8.74 -5.43
C ILE A 79 0.91 -7.60 -6.33
N ASP A 80 0.30 -7.93 -7.47
CA ASP A 80 -0.26 -6.94 -8.38
C ASP A 80 -1.38 -6.13 -7.72
N MET A 81 -2.26 -6.80 -6.96
CA MET A 81 -3.32 -6.14 -6.18
C MET A 81 -2.73 -5.21 -5.12
N ASP A 82 -1.75 -5.68 -4.34
CA ASP A 82 -1.10 -4.87 -3.31
C ASP A 82 -0.41 -3.65 -3.92
N ARG A 83 0.33 -3.85 -5.02
CA ARG A 83 1.02 -2.78 -5.73
C ARG A 83 0.03 -1.72 -6.19
N GLN A 84 -1.07 -2.12 -6.82
CA GLN A 84 -2.09 -1.18 -7.29
C GLN A 84 -2.75 -0.44 -6.12
N ALA A 85 -3.10 -1.14 -5.03
CA ALA A 85 -3.71 -0.54 -3.86
C ALA A 85 -2.80 0.52 -3.23
N ILE A 86 -1.52 0.18 -3.03
CA ILE A 86 -0.52 1.10 -2.45
C ILE A 86 -0.24 2.26 -3.40
N GLN A 87 -0.09 2.01 -4.70
CA GLN A 87 0.13 3.06 -5.69
C GLN A 87 -1.03 4.05 -5.73
N THR A 88 -2.27 3.56 -5.81
CA THR A 88 -3.48 4.40 -5.82
C THR A 88 -3.54 5.25 -4.56
N MET A 89 -3.25 4.64 -3.40
CA MET A 89 -3.18 5.35 -2.13
C MET A 89 -2.10 6.43 -2.14
N MET A 90 -0.91 6.15 -2.67
CA MET A 90 0.19 7.12 -2.68
C MET A 90 -0.04 8.28 -3.64
N GLN A 91 -0.78 8.06 -4.73
CA GLN A 91 -1.14 9.09 -5.70
C GLN A 91 -2.31 9.97 -5.20
N HIS A 92 -3.34 9.36 -4.59
CA HIS A 92 -4.57 10.06 -4.22
C HIS A 92 -4.62 10.57 -2.76
N VAL A 93 -3.89 9.94 -1.84
CA VAL A 93 -3.99 10.23 -0.40
C VAL A 93 -2.73 10.90 0.13
N THR A 94 -1.57 10.28 -0.06
CA THR A 94 -0.31 10.85 0.47
C THR A 94 0.33 11.83 -0.49
N HIS A 95 -0.07 11.81 -1.76
CA HIS A 95 0.53 12.57 -2.87
C HIS A 95 2.06 12.43 -2.91
N LYS A 96 2.58 11.29 -2.44
CA LYS A 96 4.02 10.97 -2.40
C LYS A 96 4.53 10.43 -3.74
N LEU A 97 3.63 10.16 -4.67
CA LEU A 97 3.90 9.62 -5.99
C LEU A 97 3.12 10.45 -7.01
N GLU A 98 3.76 10.82 -8.11
CA GLU A 98 3.04 11.49 -9.19
C GLU A 98 2.04 10.53 -9.86
N PRO A 99 0.92 11.02 -10.42
CA PRO A 99 -0.08 10.19 -11.09
C PRO A 99 0.50 9.28 -12.18
N ASN A 100 1.58 9.71 -12.83
CA ASN A 100 2.26 8.99 -13.91
C ASN A 100 3.42 8.11 -13.42
N GLN A 101 3.74 8.15 -12.13
CA GLN A 101 4.85 7.40 -11.57
C GLN A 101 4.33 6.06 -11.01
N THR A 102 4.95 4.97 -11.45
CA THR A 102 4.56 3.60 -11.07
C THR A 102 5.46 3.11 -9.95
N LEU A 103 4.87 2.50 -8.92
CA LEU A 103 5.60 2.12 -7.71
C LEU A 103 6.64 1.00 -7.97
N TYR A 104 6.42 0.17 -9.01
CA TYR A 104 7.33 -0.89 -9.44
C TYR A 104 6.83 -1.53 -10.76
N PRO A 105 7.67 -1.83 -11.77
CA PRO A 105 7.29 -2.76 -12.83
C PRO A 105 7.45 -4.21 -12.34
N PRO A 106 6.48 -5.12 -12.56
CA PRO A 106 6.49 -6.49 -12.03
C PRO A 106 7.55 -7.44 -12.64
N LYS A 107 8.64 -6.93 -13.24
CA LYS A 107 9.68 -7.77 -13.83
C LYS A 107 11.04 -7.09 -13.96
N GLU A 108 11.70 -6.82 -12.84
CA GLU A 108 13.16 -6.93 -12.69
C GLU A 108 13.47 -7.19 -11.21
N LEU A 109 13.15 -8.40 -10.72
CA LEU A 109 13.84 -8.89 -9.52
C LEU A 109 15.34 -8.91 -9.88
N PRO A 110 16.24 -8.28 -9.10
CA PRO A 110 17.65 -8.49 -9.31
C PRO A 110 17.90 -9.99 -9.15
N THR A 111 18.31 -10.65 -10.23
CA THR A 111 18.96 -11.94 -10.15
C THR A 111 20.18 -11.75 -9.27
N SER A 112 20.03 -11.95 -7.96
CA SER A 112 21.16 -12.08 -7.06
C SER A 112 21.85 -13.38 -7.40
N LYS A 113 22.71 -13.32 -8.42
CA LYS A 113 23.77 -14.30 -8.64
C LYS A 113 24.65 -14.28 -7.38
N LYS A 114 24.62 -15.35 -6.61
CA LYS A 114 25.77 -15.87 -5.88
C LYS A 114 25.81 -17.37 -6.09
#